data_AF-A0A1F0Q691-F1
#
_entry.id   AF-A0A1F0Q691-F1
#
_cell.length_a   1.000
_cell.length_b   1.000
_cell.length_c   1.000
_cell.angle_alpha   90.00
_cell.angle_beta   90.00
_cell.angle_gamma   90.00
#
_symmetry.space_group_name_H-M   'P 1'
#
loop_
_entity.id
_entity.type
_entity.pdbx_description
1 polymer ?
#
loop_
_entity_poly.entity_id
_entity_poly.type
_entity_poly.pdbx_seq_one_letter_code
_entity_poly.pdbx_strand_id
1 'polypeptide(L)'
;MPLDCFYADYAAYGGYKSVCAECCRAKDKAKRQEPKDVVGAYTSRIHNARQDWRRAGKRVESFSAQDVIKTVRRKFKAEPDRCLITGQQLQWDNPHDRVTFLNLDHVRGVNSPRSRHSKNNLVPMSAVVNQDYKREGSLLEAWKRTPTGLQAMCYAGIADGMAGVDENGNPLIPARAEWSEGDSEPITVFVPVDED
;
A
#
# COMPACT_ATOMS: atom_id res chain seq x y z
N MET A 1 -34.73 -25.10 4.52
CA MET A 1 -34.55 -23.71 4.05
C MET A 1 -34.96 -23.64 2.60
N PRO A 2 -35.73 -22.62 2.18
CA PRO A 2 -35.99 -22.39 0.76
C PRO A 2 -34.68 -22.06 0.00
N LEU A 3 -34.66 -22.34 -1.31
CA LEU A 3 -33.46 -22.28 -2.17
C LEU A 3 -32.94 -20.84 -2.36
N ASP A 4 -33.82 -19.85 -2.23
CA ASP A 4 -33.52 -18.41 -2.22
C ASP A 4 -32.59 -17.98 -1.06
N CYS A 5 -32.46 -18.80 -0.02
CA CYS A 5 -31.59 -18.55 1.11
C CYS A 5 -30.11 -18.87 0.82
N PHE A 6 -29.78 -19.36 -0.38
CA PHE A 6 -28.42 -19.75 -0.77
C PHE A 6 -27.88 -18.85 -1.88
N TYR A 7 -26.56 -18.62 -1.88
CA TYR A 7 -25.92 -17.90 -2.98
C TYR A 7 -25.88 -18.76 -4.23
N ALA A 8 -26.14 -18.15 -5.40
CA ALA A 8 -25.87 -18.78 -6.68
C ALA A 8 -24.38 -19.15 -6.79
N ASP A 9 -24.11 -20.36 -7.28
CA ASP A 9 -22.75 -20.80 -7.57
C ASP A 9 -22.35 -20.32 -8.97
N TYR A 10 -21.52 -19.28 -9.00
CA TYR A 10 -21.02 -18.68 -10.23
C TYR A 10 -19.88 -19.48 -10.90
N ALA A 11 -19.48 -20.63 -10.34
CA ALA A 11 -18.45 -21.51 -10.90
C ALA A 11 -18.95 -22.45 -12.04
N ALA A 12 -19.93 -22.00 -12.81
CA ALA A 12 -20.38 -22.58 -14.10
C ALA A 12 -21.29 -23.83 -14.10
N TYR A 13 -21.81 -24.32 -12.95
CA TYR A 13 -22.71 -25.49 -12.92
C TYR A 13 -24.19 -25.18 -12.61
N GLY A 14 -24.58 -23.90 -12.53
CA GLY A 14 -25.99 -23.52 -12.36
C GLY A 14 -26.64 -23.96 -11.03
N GLY A 15 -25.82 -24.20 -9.99
CA GLY A 15 -26.27 -24.64 -8.67
C GLY A 15 -26.30 -23.51 -7.63
N TYR A 16 -26.66 -23.87 -6.40
CA TYR A 16 -26.54 -23.02 -5.21
C TYR A 16 -25.37 -23.51 -4.37
N LYS A 17 -24.71 -22.60 -3.65
CA LYS A 17 -23.69 -23.00 -2.66
C LYS A 17 -24.31 -23.96 -1.63
N SER A 18 -23.54 -24.92 -1.13
CA SER A 18 -23.97 -25.87 -0.10
C SER A 18 -24.22 -25.23 1.28
N VAL A 19 -23.81 -23.97 1.46
CA VAL A 19 -23.92 -23.20 2.70
C VAL A 19 -24.85 -22.00 2.45
N CYS A 20 -25.82 -21.78 3.34
CA CYS A 20 -26.77 -20.68 3.18
C CYS A 20 -26.07 -19.32 3.25
N ALA A 21 -26.72 -18.30 2.69
CA ALA A 21 -26.20 -16.95 2.60
C ALA A 21 -25.88 -16.36 3.98
N GLU A 22 -26.68 -16.65 5.00
CA GLU A 22 -26.41 -16.23 6.38
C GLU A 22 -25.15 -16.87 6.96
N CYS A 23 -24.98 -18.19 6.80
CA CYS A 23 -23.76 -18.88 7.23
C CYS A 23 -22.53 -18.43 6.45
N CYS A 24 -22.67 -18.15 5.15
CA CYS A 24 -21.60 -17.52 4.37
C CYS A 24 -21.24 -16.14 4.92
N ARG A 25 -22.23 -15.28 5.19
CA ARG A 25 -22.01 -13.93 5.77
C ARG A 25 -21.42 -14.01 7.18
N ALA A 26 -21.86 -14.95 8.01
CA ALA A 26 -21.33 -15.18 9.34
C ALA A 26 -19.87 -15.65 9.30
N LYS A 27 -19.54 -16.57 8.39
CA LYS A 27 -18.16 -17.01 8.12
C LYS A 27 -17.29 -15.86 7.61
N ASP A 28 -17.80 -15.06 6.67
CA ASP A 28 -17.08 -13.89 6.15
C ASP A 28 -16.89 -12.82 7.24
N LYS A 29 -17.88 -12.62 8.12
CA LYS A 29 -17.79 -11.73 9.28
C LYS A 29 -16.73 -12.22 10.28
N ALA A 30 -16.74 -13.50 10.63
CA ALA A 30 -15.75 -14.10 11.51
C ALA A 30 -14.33 -13.98 10.92
N LYS A 31 -14.16 -14.29 9.63
CA LYS A 31 -12.88 -14.13 8.92
C LYS A 31 -12.41 -12.67 8.82
N ARG A 32 -13.34 -11.71 8.84
CA ARG A 32 -12.99 -10.27 8.90
C ARG A 32 -12.53 -9.85 10.30
N GLN A 33 -12.98 -10.55 11.35
CA GLN A 33 -12.67 -10.28 12.76
C GLN A 33 -11.43 -11.01 13.28
N GLU A 34 -10.91 -12.01 12.56
CA GLU A 34 -9.63 -12.64 12.88
C GLU A 34 -8.50 -11.60 12.89
N PRO A 35 -7.61 -11.60 13.91
CA PRO A 35 -6.43 -10.76 13.92
C PRO A 35 -5.61 -11.05 12.67
N LYS A 36 -5.49 -10.06 11.80
CA LYS A 36 -4.61 -10.17 10.64
C LYS A 36 -3.21 -9.79 11.08
N ASP A 37 -2.22 -10.49 10.57
CA ASP A 37 -0.87 -9.94 10.52
C ASP A 37 -0.76 -8.98 9.33
N VAL A 38 0.42 -8.37 9.17
CA VAL A 38 0.70 -7.49 8.03
C VAL A 38 0.40 -8.21 6.70
N VAL A 39 0.77 -9.49 6.55
CA VAL A 39 0.55 -10.27 5.31
C VAL A 39 -0.95 -10.39 4.99
N GLY A 40 -1.77 -10.74 5.98
CA GLY A 40 -3.22 -10.83 5.85
C GLY A 40 -3.86 -9.47 5.54
N ALA A 41 -3.36 -8.40 6.15
CA ALA A 41 -3.83 -7.04 5.91
C ALA A 41 -3.55 -6.57 4.47
N TYR A 42 -2.35 -6.86 3.95
CA TYR A 42 -1.96 -6.59 2.55
C TYR A 42 -2.80 -7.40 1.55
N THR A 43 -3.06 -8.68 1.83
CA THR A 43 -3.69 -9.61 0.88
C THR A 43 -5.03 -9.09 0.35
N SER A 44 -5.92 -8.65 1.26
CA SER A 44 -7.23 -8.11 0.87
C SER A 44 -7.14 -6.79 0.09
N ARG A 45 -6.19 -5.91 0.45
CA ARG A 45 -5.98 -4.62 -0.21
C ARG A 45 -5.43 -4.79 -1.63
N ILE A 46 -4.47 -5.70 -1.82
CA ILE A 46 -3.96 -6.06 -3.14
C ILE A 46 -5.10 -6.59 -4.01
N HIS A 47 -5.94 -7.48 -3.47
CA HIS A 47 -7.06 -8.04 -4.21
C HIS A 47 -8.05 -6.96 -4.68
N ASN A 48 -8.45 -6.05 -3.79
CA ASN A 48 -9.37 -4.96 -4.13
C ASN A 48 -8.76 -4.03 -5.18
N ALA A 49 -7.53 -3.55 -4.95
CA ALA A 49 -6.81 -2.72 -5.90
C ALA A 49 -6.65 -3.39 -7.27
N ARG A 50 -6.42 -4.71 -7.30
CA ARG A 50 -6.35 -5.48 -8.55
C ARG A 50 -7.65 -5.39 -9.35
N GLN A 51 -8.80 -5.50 -8.67
CA GLN A 51 -10.10 -5.38 -9.32
C GLN A 51 -10.34 -3.96 -9.86
N ASP A 52 -10.00 -2.94 -9.08
CA ASP A 52 -10.19 -1.54 -9.49
C ASP A 52 -9.33 -1.18 -10.71
N TRP A 53 -8.07 -1.63 -10.74
CA TRP A 53 -7.19 -1.43 -11.88
C TRP A 53 -7.65 -2.18 -13.14
N ARG A 54 -8.25 -3.37 -12.98
CA ARG A 54 -8.88 -4.09 -14.11
C ARG A 54 -10.08 -3.32 -14.65
N ARG A 55 -10.93 -2.78 -13.78
CA ARG A 55 -12.10 -1.96 -14.18
C ARG A 55 -11.66 -0.69 -14.92
N ALA A 56 -10.53 -0.11 -14.54
CA ALA A 56 -9.92 1.02 -15.23
C ALA A 56 -9.20 0.66 -16.55
N GLY A 57 -9.26 -0.60 -17.01
CA GLY A 57 -8.63 -1.04 -18.26
C GLY A 57 -7.09 -1.06 -18.23
N LYS A 58 -6.48 -0.97 -17.04
CA LYS A 58 -5.02 -0.90 -16.89
C LYS A 58 -4.40 -2.30 -16.79
N ARG A 59 -3.09 -2.37 -17.05
CA ARG A 59 -2.32 -3.62 -16.91
C ARG A 59 -2.21 -4.02 -15.44
N VAL A 60 -2.30 -5.33 -15.20
CA VAL A 60 -2.30 -5.90 -13.86
C VAL A 60 -1.42 -7.14 -13.81
N GLU A 61 -0.45 -7.15 -12.90
CA GLU A 61 0.39 -8.29 -12.57
C GLU A 61 -0.24 -9.13 -11.44
N SER A 62 0.07 -10.43 -11.39
CA SER A 62 -0.31 -11.30 -10.28
C SER A 62 0.89 -11.50 -9.36
N PHE A 63 0.72 -11.19 -8.07
CA PHE A 63 1.76 -11.30 -7.05
C PHE A 63 1.11 -11.49 -5.67
N SER A 64 1.89 -11.96 -4.70
CA SER A 64 1.45 -12.17 -3.32
C SER A 64 1.72 -10.95 -2.43
N ALA A 65 1.10 -10.92 -1.25
CA ALA A 65 1.42 -9.93 -0.22
C ALA A 65 2.89 -9.99 0.21
N GLN A 66 3.47 -11.19 0.28
CA GLN A 66 4.89 -11.36 0.61
C GLN A 66 5.81 -10.75 -0.46
N ASP A 67 5.43 -10.80 -1.73
CA ASP A 67 6.20 -10.16 -2.80
C ASP A 67 6.25 -8.65 -2.63
N VAL A 68 5.10 -8.03 -2.30
CA VAL A 68 5.04 -6.59 -2.01
C VAL A 68 5.89 -6.25 -0.79
N ILE A 69 5.77 -7.01 0.31
CA ILE A 69 6.57 -6.78 1.52
C ILE A 69 8.08 -6.90 1.24
N LYS A 70 8.50 -7.91 0.46
CA LYS A 70 9.89 -8.05 0.03
C LYS A 70 10.34 -6.85 -0.80
N THR A 71 9.50 -6.38 -1.73
CA THR A 71 9.80 -5.20 -2.54
C THR A 71 9.89 -3.94 -1.69
N VAL A 72 8.98 -3.73 -0.73
CA VAL A 72 8.98 -2.59 0.20
C VAL A 72 10.29 -2.53 0.97
N ARG A 73 10.73 -3.66 1.53
CA ARG A 73 12.02 -3.73 2.25
C ARG A 73 13.22 -3.55 1.33
N ARG A 74 13.23 -4.19 0.16
CA ARG A 74 14.43 -4.25 -0.71
C ARG A 74 14.61 -3.01 -1.58
N LYS A 75 13.55 -2.59 -2.26
CA LYS A 75 13.56 -1.46 -3.21
C LYS A 75 13.33 -0.14 -2.49
N PHE A 76 12.31 -0.10 -1.65
CA PHE A 76 11.88 1.13 -0.98
C PHE A 76 12.59 1.36 0.37
N LYS A 77 13.38 0.38 0.85
CA LYS A 77 14.10 0.44 2.13
C LYS A 77 13.22 0.85 3.32
N ALA A 78 11.95 0.46 3.26
CA ALA A 78 10.92 0.86 4.23
C ALA A 78 10.37 -0.37 4.97
N GLU A 79 9.79 -0.12 6.14
CA GLU A 79 9.07 -1.14 6.88
C GLU A 79 7.63 -1.31 6.34
N PRO A 80 7.14 -2.54 6.18
CA PRO A 80 5.83 -2.82 5.58
C PRO A 80 4.65 -2.42 6.49
N ASP A 81 4.89 -2.26 7.78
CA ASP A 81 3.90 -1.88 8.78
C ASP A 81 4.00 -0.40 9.18
N ARG A 82 4.75 0.41 8.41
CA ARG A 82 4.87 1.85 8.62
C ARG A 82 4.47 2.62 7.37
N CYS A 83 3.87 3.79 7.55
CA CYS A 83 3.56 4.66 6.44
C CYS A 83 4.85 5.19 5.82
N LEU A 84 4.97 5.07 4.50
CA LEU A 84 6.16 5.54 3.78
C LEU A 84 6.43 7.03 3.99
N ILE A 85 5.39 7.86 4.04
CA ILE A 85 5.49 9.33 4.14
C ILE A 85 5.67 9.81 5.58
N THR A 86 4.93 9.21 6.53
CA THR A 86 4.87 9.69 7.91
C THR A 86 5.74 8.89 8.87
N GLY A 87 6.20 7.69 8.48
CA GLY A 87 6.93 6.77 9.35
C GLY A 87 6.10 6.17 10.50
N GLN A 88 4.85 6.60 10.65
CA GLN A 88 3.94 6.13 11.69
C GLN A 88 3.60 4.66 11.51
N GLN A 89 3.49 3.97 12.65
CA GLN A 89 3.01 2.59 12.69
C GLN A 89 1.59 2.53 12.14
N LEU A 90 1.37 1.59 11.22
CA LEU A 90 0.07 1.35 10.61
C LEU A 90 -0.65 0.21 11.33
N GLN A 91 -1.95 0.40 11.54
CA GLN A 91 -2.88 -0.62 12.03
C GLN A 91 -3.86 -0.99 10.93
N TRP A 92 -4.62 -2.07 11.11
CA TRP A 92 -5.58 -2.55 10.12
C TRP A 92 -6.88 -3.08 10.74
N ASP A 93 -7.09 -2.77 12.02
CA ASP A 93 -8.23 -3.15 12.84
C ASP A 93 -9.29 -2.04 12.90
N ASN A 94 -8.88 -0.77 12.87
CA ASN A 94 -9.77 0.38 12.98
C ASN A 94 -9.74 1.29 11.73
N PRO A 95 -10.66 1.11 10.75
CA PRO A 95 -10.73 1.96 9.57
C PRO A 95 -11.14 3.42 9.86
N HIS A 96 -11.67 3.73 11.04
CA HIS A 96 -12.06 5.10 11.40
C HIS A 96 -10.87 5.97 11.79
N ASP A 97 -9.80 5.38 12.32
CA ASP A 97 -8.53 6.10 12.52
C ASP A 97 -7.73 6.13 11.21
N ARG A 98 -8.10 7.05 10.33
CA ARG A 98 -7.50 7.19 8.99
C ARG A 98 -6.01 7.56 9.03
N VAL A 99 -5.51 8.10 10.16
CA VAL A 99 -4.12 8.53 10.32
C VAL A 99 -3.19 7.32 10.40
N THR A 100 -3.63 6.26 11.07
CA THR A 100 -2.85 5.03 11.26
C THR A 100 -3.39 3.86 10.46
N PHE A 101 -4.58 3.95 9.86
CA PHE A 101 -5.14 2.83 9.09
C PHE A 101 -4.34 2.55 7.82
N LEU A 102 -3.83 1.32 7.72
CA LEU A 102 -3.08 0.80 6.58
C LEU A 102 -3.88 0.94 5.31
N ASN A 103 -3.25 1.52 4.30
CA ASN A 103 -3.64 1.48 2.91
C ASN A 103 -2.42 1.15 2.05
N LEU A 104 -2.65 0.71 0.81
CA LEU A 104 -1.58 0.50 -0.16
C LEU A 104 -1.73 1.53 -1.27
N ASP A 105 -0.73 2.38 -1.41
CA ASP A 105 -0.70 3.41 -2.43
C ASP A 105 0.03 2.92 -3.68
N HIS A 106 -0.47 3.35 -4.84
CA HIS A 106 0.25 3.20 -6.10
C HIS A 106 1.16 4.40 -6.31
N VAL A 107 2.48 4.17 -6.31
CA VAL A 107 3.50 5.21 -6.53
C VAL A 107 3.21 5.99 -7.82
N ARG A 108 2.87 5.28 -8.89
CA ARG A 108 2.27 5.82 -10.12
C ARG A 108 0.79 5.47 -10.12
N GLY A 109 -0.04 6.51 -10.05
CA GLY A 109 -1.50 6.38 -10.00
C GLY A 109 -2.10 5.72 -11.25
N VAL A 110 -3.38 5.38 -11.14
CA VAL A 110 -4.12 4.72 -12.24
C VAL A 110 -4.14 5.57 -13.51
N ASN A 111 -4.20 6.90 -13.38
CA ASN A 111 -4.25 7.81 -14.53
C ASN A 111 -2.90 8.05 -15.21
N SER A 112 -1.78 7.73 -14.53
CA SER A 112 -0.45 7.96 -15.10
C SER A 112 -0.19 7.12 -16.36
N PRO A 113 0.52 7.65 -17.38
CA PRO A 113 0.89 6.90 -18.56
C PRO A 113 1.70 5.65 -18.21
N ARG A 114 1.41 4.53 -18.88
CA ARG A 114 2.10 3.23 -18.71
C ARG A 114 2.10 2.66 -17.28
N SER A 115 1.34 3.23 -16.36
CA SER A 115 1.20 2.70 -15.00
C SER A 115 0.49 1.34 -15.01
N ARG A 116 0.79 0.53 -14.00
CA ARG A 116 0.22 -0.81 -13.83
C ARG A 116 0.08 -1.16 -12.36
N HIS A 117 -0.83 -2.09 -12.07
CA HIS A 117 -0.88 -2.76 -10.78
C HIS A 117 0.24 -3.79 -10.73
N SER A 118 1.33 -3.50 -10.01
CA SER A 118 2.48 -4.40 -9.81
C SER A 118 3.03 -4.28 -8.40
N LYS A 119 3.76 -5.31 -7.95
CA LYS A 119 4.46 -5.30 -6.65
C LYS A 119 5.45 -4.13 -6.50
N ASN A 120 6.00 -3.65 -7.63
CA ASN A 120 6.97 -2.56 -7.69
C ASN A 120 6.33 -1.17 -7.70
N ASN A 121 5.00 -1.11 -7.76
CA ASN A 121 4.20 0.10 -7.78
C ASN A 121 3.25 0.14 -6.57
N LEU A 122 3.60 -0.49 -5.45
CA LEU A 122 2.79 -0.52 -4.24
C LEU A 122 3.66 -0.21 -3.02
N VAL A 123 3.19 0.69 -2.16
CA VAL A 123 3.86 1.08 -0.91
C VAL A 123 2.86 1.23 0.24
N PRO A 124 3.26 0.93 1.50
CA PRO A 124 2.40 1.15 2.65
C PRO A 124 2.19 2.65 2.89
N MET A 125 0.95 3.03 3.12
CA MET A 125 0.59 4.42 3.40
C MET A 125 -0.60 4.47 4.34
N SER A 126 -0.72 5.51 5.15
CA SER A 126 -1.97 5.72 5.88
C SER A 126 -3.09 6.09 4.92
N ALA A 127 -4.33 5.78 5.32
CA ALA A 127 -5.50 6.13 4.53
C ALA A 127 -5.60 7.65 4.30
N VAL A 128 -5.29 8.46 5.33
CA VAL A 128 -5.34 9.92 5.23
C VAL A 128 -4.30 10.45 4.23
N VAL A 129 -3.07 9.95 4.25
CA VAL A 129 -2.03 10.45 3.34
C VAL A 129 -2.34 10.05 1.90
N ASN A 130 -2.75 8.80 1.68
CA ASN A 130 -3.11 8.32 0.35
C ASN A 130 -4.30 9.11 -0.23
N GLN A 131 -5.39 9.22 0.53
CA GLN A 131 -6.65 9.77 0.02
C GLN A 131 -6.72 11.30 0.05
N ASP A 132 -6.12 11.95 1.05
CA ASP A 132 -6.35 13.38 1.27
C ASP A 132 -5.17 14.23 0.77
N TYR A 133 -3.92 13.78 1.00
CA TYR A 133 -2.71 14.54 0.67
C TYR A 133 -2.10 14.18 -0.70
N LYS A 134 -1.92 12.88 -0.99
CA LYS A 134 -1.38 12.41 -2.27
C LYS A 134 -2.41 12.55 -3.39
N ARG A 135 -3.58 11.90 -3.25
CA ARG A 135 -4.58 11.77 -4.31
C ARG A 135 -3.95 11.20 -5.58
N GLU A 136 -3.96 11.97 -6.68
CA GLU A 136 -3.33 11.61 -7.96
C GLU A 136 -1.91 12.16 -8.12
N GLY A 137 -1.41 12.89 -7.13
CA GLY A 137 -0.08 13.50 -7.14
C GLY A 137 1.06 12.52 -6.89
N SER A 138 2.29 13.03 -6.98
CA SER A 138 3.50 12.27 -6.68
C SER A 138 3.70 12.07 -5.17
N LEU A 139 4.59 11.14 -4.79
CA LEU A 139 4.98 10.95 -3.39
C LEU A 139 5.59 12.22 -2.77
N LEU A 140 6.33 12.99 -3.58
CA LEU A 140 6.91 14.27 -3.18
C LEU A 140 5.81 15.31 -2.89
N GLU A 141 4.80 15.42 -3.75
CA GLU A 141 3.67 16.30 -3.50
C GLU A 141 2.89 15.87 -2.24
N ALA A 142 2.72 14.56 -2.03
CA ALA A 142 2.10 14.03 -0.82
C ALA A 142 2.88 14.44 0.44
N TRP A 143 4.21 14.30 0.42
CA TRP A 143 5.07 14.71 1.52
C TRP A 143 4.95 16.21 1.80
N LYS A 144 5.10 17.07 0.77
CA LYS A 144 4.95 18.53 0.89
C LYS A 144 3.59 18.97 1.46
N ARG A 145 2.52 18.24 1.14
CA ARG A 145 1.15 18.53 1.62
C ARG A 145 0.83 17.94 2.98
N THR A 146 1.59 16.94 3.43
CA THR A 146 1.37 16.30 4.74
C THR A 146 1.80 17.29 5.84
N PRO A 147 0.96 17.55 6.86
CA PRO A 147 1.31 18.46 7.95
C PRO A 147 2.60 18.03 8.66
N THR A 148 3.45 18.99 9.05
CA THR A 148 4.75 18.72 9.67
C THR A 148 4.66 17.82 10.90
N GLY A 149 3.62 17.96 11.73
CA GLY A 149 3.40 17.10 12.90
C GLY A 149 3.07 15.63 12.58
N LEU A 150 2.84 15.31 11.30
CA LEU A 150 2.63 13.95 10.80
C LEU A 150 3.79 13.48 9.92
N GLN A 151 4.71 14.33 9.48
CA GLN A 151 5.79 13.91 8.58
C GLN A 151 6.85 13.07 9.33
N ALA A 152 7.41 12.05 8.68
CA ALA A 152 8.66 11.47 9.16
C ALA A 152 9.76 12.52 9.03
N MET A 153 10.52 12.76 10.10
CA MET A 153 11.74 13.55 10.00
C MET A 153 12.71 12.79 9.07
N CYS A 154 13.18 13.47 8.03
CA CYS A 154 14.16 13.02 7.03
C CYS A 154 13.64 12.11 5.90
N TYR A 155 13.11 12.75 4.85
CA TYR A 155 13.18 12.23 3.48
C TYR A 155 14.49 12.69 2.83
N ALA A 156 15.59 11.99 3.13
CA ALA A 156 16.85 12.19 2.42
C ALA A 156 16.61 11.96 0.91
N GLY A 157 16.69 13.03 0.10
CA GLY A 157 16.49 12.99 -1.35
C GLY A 157 15.28 13.76 -1.92
N ILE A 158 14.50 14.49 -1.12
CA ILE A 158 13.36 15.31 -1.60
C ILE A 158 13.54 16.83 -1.34
N ALA A 159 14.73 17.30 -0.97
CA ALA A 159 15.00 18.73 -0.95
C ALA A 159 15.28 19.24 -2.38
N ASP A 160 14.85 20.47 -2.70
CA ASP A 160 15.24 21.12 -3.96
C ASP A 160 16.77 21.12 -4.09
N GLY A 161 17.28 20.59 -5.20
CA GLY A 161 18.72 20.46 -5.46
C GLY A 161 19.35 19.11 -5.06
N MET A 162 18.60 18.18 -4.45
CA MET A 162 19.09 16.81 -4.21
C MET A 162 18.77 15.92 -5.41
N ALA A 163 19.80 15.28 -5.98
CA ALA A 163 19.67 14.42 -7.15
C ALA A 163 18.80 13.19 -6.85
N GLY A 164 17.80 12.92 -7.71
CA GLY A 164 17.17 11.61 -7.82
C GLY A 164 15.65 11.57 -7.65
N VAL A 165 14.90 12.27 -8.50
CA VAL A 165 13.47 11.97 -8.74
C VAL A 165 13.29 11.31 -10.11
N ASP A 166 12.32 10.42 -10.23
CA ASP A 166 11.93 9.80 -11.51
C ASP A 166 11.15 10.79 -12.39
N GLU A 167 10.84 10.36 -13.61
CA GLU A 167 10.05 11.13 -14.60
C GLU A 167 8.67 11.62 -14.11
N ASN A 168 8.19 11.17 -12.94
CA ASN A 168 6.92 11.58 -12.34
C ASN A 168 7.12 12.39 -11.04
N GLY A 169 8.36 12.85 -10.78
CA GLY A 169 8.68 13.59 -9.57
C GLY A 169 8.66 12.73 -8.30
N ASN A 170 8.66 11.40 -8.42
CA ASN A 170 8.78 10.52 -7.26
C ASN A 170 10.26 10.35 -6.91
N PRO A 171 10.64 10.29 -5.62
CA PRO A 171 12.02 10.01 -5.23
C PRO A 171 12.45 8.64 -5.76
N LEU A 172 13.67 8.54 -6.31
CA LEU A 172 14.28 7.28 -6.75
C LEU A 172 14.56 6.34 -5.57
N ILE A 173 14.65 6.88 -4.34
CA ILE A 173 14.75 6.13 -3.08
C ILE A 173 13.89 6.83 -2.02
N PRO A 174 13.08 6.11 -1.23
CA PRO A 174 12.37 6.71 -0.12
C PRO A 174 13.28 7.05 1.07
N ALA A 175 12.80 7.98 1.91
CA ALA A 175 13.32 8.31 3.23
C ALA A 175 13.82 7.08 3.99
N ARG A 176 15.01 7.20 4.56
CA ARG A 176 15.27 6.59 5.85
C ARG A 176 14.71 7.50 6.94
N ALA A 177 13.73 7.00 7.70
CA ALA A 177 13.41 7.60 8.99
C ALA A 177 14.57 7.28 9.95
N GLU A 178 15.53 8.19 10.06
CA GLU A 178 16.42 8.21 11.22
C GLU A 178 15.68 8.91 12.35
N TRP A 179 15.21 8.12 13.32
CA TRP A 179 14.71 8.65 14.57
C TRP A 179 15.91 9.18 15.35
N SER A 180 16.01 10.50 15.50
CA SER A 180 16.95 11.09 16.44
C SER A 180 16.39 11.02 17.85
N GLU A 181 16.43 9.83 18.45
CA GLU A 181 16.56 9.70 19.90
C GLU A 181 17.65 8.65 20.18
N GLY A 182 18.89 9.13 20.36
CA GLY A 182 20.02 8.35 20.89
C GLY A 182 21.13 8.02 19.89
N ASP A 183 22.27 8.69 20.06
CA ASP A 183 23.66 8.30 19.78
C ASP A 183 23.91 7.06 18.89
N SER A 184 23.44 7.09 17.64
CA SER A 184 23.90 6.15 16.62
C SER A 184 24.60 6.94 15.53
N GLU A 185 25.85 6.60 15.22
CA GLU A 185 26.59 7.28 14.15
C GLU A 185 25.85 7.13 12.81
N PRO A 186 25.70 8.22 12.04
CA PRO A 186 25.02 8.18 10.75
C PRO A 186 25.77 7.26 9.78
N ILE A 187 25.11 6.20 9.32
CA ILE A 187 25.68 5.27 8.35
C ILE A 187 25.44 5.80 6.95
N THR A 188 26.48 6.39 6.36
CA THR A 188 26.57 6.72 4.93
C THR A 188 26.58 5.42 4.11
N VAL A 189 25.60 5.26 3.20
CA VAL A 189 25.60 4.16 2.23
C VAL A 189 25.73 4.73 0.82
N PHE A 190 26.75 4.27 0.11
CA PHE A 190 27.00 4.60 -1.29
C PHE A 190 26.00 3.89 -2.20
N VAL A 191 25.54 4.61 -3.23
CA VAL A 191 24.74 4.04 -4.33
C VAL A 191 25.68 3.67 -5.47
N PRO A 192 25.75 2.41 -5.92
CA PRO A 192 26.37 2.10 -7.19
C PRO A 192 25.48 2.67 -8.30
N VAL A 193 26.07 3.49 -9.15
CA VAL A 193 25.48 3.90 -10.42
C VAL A 193 25.50 2.63 -11.28
N ASP A 194 24.35 2.21 -11.83
CA ASP A 194 24.39 1.27 -12.94
C ASP A 194 25.08 2.00 -14.11
N GLU A 195 26.30 1.58 -14.43
CA GLU A 195 27.02 1.99 -15.63
C GLU A 195 26.31 1.38 -16.86
N ASP A 196 26.05 2.21 -17.88
CA ASP A 196 25.69 1.76 -19.22
C ASP A 196 26.84 0.95 -19.86
#